data_AF-A0A348S3U3-F1
#
_entry.id   AF-A0A348S3U3-F1
#
_cell.length_a   1.000
_cell.length_b   1.000
_cell.length_c   1.000
_cell.angle_alpha   90.00
_cell.angle_beta   90.00
_cell.angle_gamma   90.00
#
_symmetry.space_group_name_H-M   'P 1'
#
loop_
_entity.id
_entity.type
_entity.pdbx_description
1 polymer ?
#
loop_
_entity_poly.entity_id
_entity_poly.type
_entity_poly.pdbx_seq_one_letter_code
_entity_poly.pdbx_strand_id
1 'polypeptide(L)'
;LNFPKRTYKHDKGNSQYRRGLYTHWQRTFLHPMLKAFDAPTREECTAQRPRSNTPLQSLNLLNDPSFVEAARTFAAGILSSPAKADHQRIRSAFESVVLRQPTHRELMILEQLLTETREGYSGEPERGQELVKVGLNQAGEKCPPVELGAWTAVTRALFNLHETITRY
;
A
#
# COMPACT_ATOMS: atom_id res chain seq x y z
N LEU A 1 7.13 20.94 -30.27
CA LEU A 1 6.31 19.85 -30.83
C LEU A 1 5.04 19.71 -30.00
N ASN A 2 3.88 20.00 -30.59
CA ASN A 2 2.56 19.81 -29.97
C ASN A 2 2.14 18.34 -30.06
N PHE A 3 2.76 17.48 -29.25
CA PHE A 3 2.22 16.14 -29.02
C PHE A 3 1.05 16.25 -28.03
N PRO A 4 -0.05 15.52 -28.23
CA PRO A 4 -1.12 15.48 -27.23
C PRO A 4 -0.56 15.01 -25.88
N LYS A 5 -0.93 15.71 -24.80
CA LYS A 5 -0.55 15.30 -23.44
C LYS A 5 -1.08 13.88 -23.21
N ARG A 6 -0.17 12.91 -23.08
CA ARG A 6 -0.51 11.54 -22.74
C ARG A 6 -0.77 11.44 -21.24
N THR A 7 -1.91 10.89 -20.87
CA THR A 7 -2.27 10.54 -19.48
C THR A 7 -2.11 9.04 -19.30
N TYR A 8 -1.54 8.61 -18.17
CA TYR A 8 -1.41 7.19 -17.86
C TYR A 8 -2.80 6.56 -17.73
N LYS A 9 -3.00 5.39 -18.32
CA LYS A 9 -4.22 4.60 -18.22
C LYS A 9 -3.83 3.22 -17.69
N HIS A 10 -4.36 2.86 -16.52
CA HIS A 10 -4.15 1.55 -15.91
C HIS A 10 -4.98 0.48 -16.63
N ASP A 11 -4.52 -0.77 -16.54
CA ASP A 11 -5.27 -1.92 -17.02
C ASP A 11 -6.45 -2.23 -16.08
N LYS A 12 -7.55 -2.76 -16.62
CA LYS A 12 -8.75 -3.10 -15.82
C LYS A 12 -8.92 -4.61 -15.58
N GLY A 13 -8.08 -5.44 -16.18
CA GLY A 13 -8.14 -6.89 -16.08
C GLY A 13 -6.94 -7.49 -15.36
N ASN A 14 -6.70 -8.78 -15.58
CA ASN A 14 -5.61 -9.52 -14.93
C ASN A 14 -4.21 -8.92 -15.15
N SER A 15 -4.02 -8.11 -16.20
CA SER A 15 -2.76 -7.40 -16.44
C SER A 15 -2.41 -6.39 -15.33
N GLN A 16 -3.40 -5.86 -14.61
CA GLN A 16 -3.18 -4.91 -13.51
C GLN A 16 -2.37 -5.52 -12.34
N TYR A 17 -2.44 -6.83 -12.17
CA TYR A 17 -1.82 -7.56 -11.06
C TYR A 17 -0.49 -8.23 -11.45
N ARG A 18 0.05 -7.93 -12.64
CA ARG A 18 1.34 -8.45 -13.05
C ARG A 18 2.47 -7.83 -12.22
N ARG A 19 3.57 -8.57 -12.06
CA ARG A 19 4.79 -8.02 -11.45
C ARG A 19 5.22 -6.78 -12.23
N GLY A 20 5.69 -5.75 -11.52
CA GLY A 20 6.14 -4.49 -12.11
C GLY A 20 7.24 -4.64 -13.18
N LEU A 21 7.97 -5.76 -13.17
CA LEU A 21 8.93 -6.15 -14.21
C LEU A 21 8.29 -6.24 -15.61
N TYR A 22 6.99 -6.59 -15.67
CA TYR A 22 6.23 -6.75 -16.92
C TYR A 22 5.38 -5.53 -17.26
N THR A 23 5.52 -4.43 -16.51
CA THR A 23 4.82 -3.18 -16.80
C THR A 23 5.42 -2.55 -18.04
N HIS A 24 4.56 -2.06 -18.93
CA HIS A 24 4.97 -1.40 -20.17
C HIS A 24 5.82 -0.15 -19.88
N TRP A 25 6.98 -0.04 -20.54
CA TRP A 25 7.93 1.05 -20.36
C TRP A 25 8.23 1.72 -21.70
N GLN A 26 7.70 2.92 -21.93
CA GLN A 26 8.03 3.74 -23.11
C GLN A 26 9.22 4.65 -22.82
N ARG A 27 10.05 4.93 -23.84
CA ARG A 27 11.27 5.73 -23.71
C ARG A 27 11.04 7.10 -23.05
N THR A 28 9.96 7.80 -23.43
CA THR A 28 9.61 9.16 -22.96
C THR A 28 8.37 9.19 -22.06
N PHE A 29 7.76 8.05 -21.79
CA PHE A 29 6.53 7.96 -21.00
C PHE A 29 6.63 6.81 -20.01
N LEU A 30 7.16 7.14 -18.85
CA LEU A 30 7.40 6.23 -17.74
C LEU A 30 6.13 6.05 -16.90
N HIS A 31 5.95 4.86 -16.32
CA HIS A 31 4.89 4.63 -15.34
C HIS A 31 5.01 5.63 -14.15
N PRO A 32 3.91 6.25 -13.69
CA PRO A 32 3.95 7.28 -12.65
C PRO A 32 4.68 6.85 -11.36
N MET A 33 4.40 5.64 -10.87
CA MET A 33 5.10 5.07 -9.71
C MET A 33 6.61 4.92 -9.96
N LEU A 34 7.04 4.40 -11.12
CA LEU A 34 8.47 4.26 -11.43
C LEU A 34 9.17 5.62 -11.44
N LYS A 35 8.48 6.67 -11.90
CA LYS A 35 9.00 8.05 -11.85
C LYS A 35 9.15 8.55 -10.42
N ALA A 36 8.16 8.29 -9.55
CA ALA A 36 8.24 8.66 -8.13
C ALA A 36 9.40 7.94 -7.40
N PHE A 37 9.73 6.73 -7.82
CA PHE A 37 10.84 5.92 -7.31
C PHE A 37 12.15 6.05 -8.13
N ASP A 38 12.38 7.22 -8.72
CA ASP A 38 13.62 7.61 -9.40
C ASP A 38 14.12 6.60 -10.45
N ALA A 39 13.20 5.96 -11.18
CA ALA A 39 13.61 5.10 -12.27
C ALA A 39 14.33 5.93 -13.35
N PRO A 40 15.48 5.43 -13.86
CA PRO A 40 16.31 6.17 -14.79
C PRO A 40 15.60 6.41 -16.12
N THR A 41 15.99 7.48 -16.80
CA THR A 41 15.57 7.70 -18.18
C THR A 41 16.20 6.64 -19.08
N ARG A 42 15.53 6.31 -20.19
CA ARG A 42 16.08 5.44 -21.24
C ARG A 42 16.71 6.25 -22.39
N GLU A 43 17.06 7.48 -22.10
CA GLU A 43 17.71 8.38 -23.05
C GLU A 43 19.22 8.26 -22.98
N GLU A 44 19.74 7.93 -21.81
CA GLU A 44 21.17 7.85 -21.51
C GLU A 44 21.50 6.60 -20.69
N CYS A 45 22.79 6.22 -20.66
CA CYS A 45 23.25 5.12 -19.81
C CYS A 45 23.22 5.54 -18.34
N THR A 46 22.61 4.72 -17.48
CA THR A 46 22.66 4.93 -16.01
C THR A 46 23.47 3.80 -15.37
N ALA A 47 24.72 4.10 -15.00
CA ALA A 47 25.60 3.12 -14.34
C ALA A 47 25.17 2.83 -12.89
N GLN A 48 24.65 3.84 -12.18
CA GLN A 48 24.20 3.72 -10.80
C GLN A 48 22.93 4.55 -10.59
N ARG A 49 21.95 3.98 -9.88
CA ARG A 49 20.75 4.73 -9.48
C ARG A 49 21.05 5.62 -8.26
N PRO A 50 20.50 6.84 -8.21
CA PRO A 50 20.57 7.64 -7.00
C PRO A 50 19.81 6.95 -5.86
N ARG A 51 20.32 7.09 -4.64
CA ARG A 51 19.59 6.75 -3.42
C ARG A 51 18.82 7.99 -2.99
N SER A 52 17.50 7.86 -2.89
CA SER A 52 16.61 8.94 -2.47
C SER A 52 15.65 8.43 -1.40
N ASN A 53 15.20 9.34 -0.54
CA ASN A 53 14.18 9.14 0.48
C ASN A 53 13.16 10.28 0.43
N THR A 54 12.69 10.62 -0.78
CA THR A 54 11.84 11.80 -0.94
C THR A 54 10.46 11.58 -0.29
N PRO A 55 9.85 12.62 0.30
CA PRO A 55 8.48 12.53 0.83
C PRO A 55 7.47 12.08 -0.24
N LEU A 56 7.75 12.33 -1.51
CA LEU A 56 6.91 11.91 -2.63
C LEU A 56 6.83 10.38 -2.75
N GLN A 57 7.90 9.65 -2.41
CA GLN A 57 7.90 8.18 -2.40
C GLN A 57 6.97 7.65 -1.31
N SER A 58 7.10 8.17 -0.08
CA SER A 58 6.21 7.80 1.03
C SER A 58 4.75 8.17 0.77
N LEU A 59 4.50 9.33 0.15
CA LEU A 59 3.15 9.73 -0.25
C LEU A 59 2.60 8.85 -1.39
N ASN A 60 3.44 8.37 -2.30
CA ASN A 60 3.01 7.43 -3.33
C ASN A 60 2.59 6.09 -2.71
N LEU A 61 3.39 5.54 -1.79
CA LEU A 61 3.03 4.30 -1.07
C LEU A 61 1.73 4.45 -0.27
N LEU A 62 1.52 5.62 0.32
CA LEU A 62 0.34 5.87 1.14
C LEU A 62 -0.93 6.02 0.29
N ASN A 63 -0.84 6.60 -0.92
CA ASN A 63 -2.01 7.10 -1.65
C ASN A 63 -2.25 6.46 -3.01
N ASP A 64 -1.28 5.79 -3.63
CA ASP A 64 -1.51 5.13 -4.92
C ASP A 64 -2.59 4.04 -4.75
N PRO A 65 -3.61 3.99 -5.62
CA PRO A 65 -4.68 2.99 -5.51
C PRO A 65 -4.18 1.56 -5.44
N SER A 66 -3.04 1.25 -6.07
CA SER A 66 -2.45 -0.09 -6.06
C SER A 66 -1.96 -0.49 -4.66
N PHE A 67 -1.34 0.44 -3.92
CA PHE A 67 -0.88 0.20 -2.55
C PHE A 67 -2.03 0.20 -1.54
N VAL A 68 -3.02 1.08 -1.73
CA VAL A 68 -4.24 1.08 -0.89
C VAL A 68 -5.02 -0.23 -1.07
N GLU A 69 -5.19 -0.70 -2.30
CA GLU A 69 -5.83 -1.98 -2.60
C GLU A 69 -5.05 -3.17 -2.02
N ALA A 70 -3.72 -3.17 -2.15
CA ALA A 70 -2.87 -4.19 -1.57
C ALA A 70 -3.01 -4.23 -0.04
N ALA A 71 -3.01 -3.06 0.60
CA ALA A 71 -3.15 -2.95 2.05
C ALA A 71 -4.54 -3.45 2.51
N ARG A 72 -5.59 -3.09 1.79
CA ARG A 72 -6.96 -3.56 2.07
C ARG A 72 -7.11 -5.07 1.89
N THR A 73 -6.50 -5.62 0.84
CA THR A 73 -6.55 -7.06 0.56
C THR A 73 -5.81 -7.84 1.65
N PHE A 74 -4.66 -7.34 2.10
CA PHE A 74 -3.92 -7.93 3.22
C PHE A 74 -4.69 -7.80 4.55
N ALA A 75 -5.31 -6.65 4.82
CA ALA A 75 -6.20 -6.44 5.96
C ALA A 75 -7.37 -7.44 6.00
N ALA A 76 -8.00 -7.71 4.85
CA ALA A 76 -9.03 -8.74 4.74
C ALA A 76 -8.50 -10.14 5.09
N GLY A 77 -7.25 -10.45 4.71
CA GLY A 77 -6.56 -11.66 5.10
C GLY A 77 -6.31 -11.75 6.62
N ILE A 78 -5.88 -10.65 7.25
CA ILE A 78 -5.72 -10.56 8.71
C ILE A 78 -7.04 -10.84 9.42
N LEU A 79 -8.13 -10.20 8.96
CA LEU A 79 -9.47 -10.36 9.54
C LEU A 79 -10.03 -11.78 9.38
N SER A 80 -9.61 -12.49 8.33
CA SER A 80 -10.01 -13.88 8.08
C SER A 80 -9.17 -14.90 8.86
N SER A 81 -8.08 -14.48 9.50
CA SER A 81 -7.20 -15.34 10.29
C SER A 81 -7.88 -15.84 11.58
N PRO A 82 -7.58 -17.05 12.06
CA PRO A 82 -8.15 -17.61 13.30
C PRO A 82 -7.73 -16.86 14.58
N ALA A 83 -6.78 -15.92 14.49
CA ALA A 83 -6.36 -15.11 15.62
C ALA A 83 -7.54 -14.31 16.19
N LYS A 84 -7.77 -14.45 17.50
CA LYS A 84 -8.93 -13.89 18.20
C LYS A 84 -8.70 -12.48 18.72
N ALA A 85 -7.45 -12.10 18.99
CA ALA A 85 -7.11 -10.82 19.59
C ALA A 85 -6.30 -9.92 18.64
N ASP A 86 -6.55 -8.62 18.72
CA ASP A 86 -5.91 -7.61 17.84
C ASP A 86 -4.38 -7.63 17.97
N HIS A 87 -3.84 -7.76 19.18
CA HIS A 87 -2.39 -7.84 19.39
C HIS A 87 -1.74 -9.04 18.67
N GLN A 88 -2.43 -10.18 18.59
CA GLN A 88 -1.94 -11.37 17.89
C GLN A 88 -1.95 -11.13 16.38
N ARG A 89 -3.03 -10.53 15.87
CA ARG A 89 -3.17 -10.14 14.47
C ARG A 89 -2.10 -9.13 14.05
N ILE A 90 -1.83 -8.12 14.87
CA ILE A 90 -0.76 -7.13 14.61
C ILE A 90 0.60 -7.81 14.58
N ARG A 91 0.92 -8.70 15.55
CA ARG A 91 2.21 -9.43 15.55
C ARG A 91 2.38 -10.27 14.29
N SER A 92 1.38 -11.07 13.92
CA SER A 92 1.44 -11.89 12.71
C SER A 92 1.52 -11.06 11.43
N ALA A 93 0.81 -9.93 11.37
CA ALA A 93 0.88 -9.00 10.25
C ALA A 93 2.27 -8.36 10.13
N PHE A 94 2.82 -7.88 11.25
CA PHE A 94 4.14 -7.27 11.30
C PHE A 94 5.23 -8.26 10.87
N GLU A 95 5.19 -9.48 11.39
CA GLU A 95 6.13 -10.53 11.02
C GLU A 95 6.01 -10.94 9.55
N SER A 96 4.80 -11.00 9.00
CA SER A 96 4.59 -11.32 7.58
C SER A 96 5.16 -10.25 6.64
N VAL A 97 5.15 -8.98 7.06
CA VAL A 97 5.60 -7.84 6.23
C VAL A 97 7.08 -7.55 6.41
N VAL A 98 7.54 -7.49 7.66
CA VAL A 98 8.88 -7.03 8.05
C VAL A 98 9.83 -8.20 8.35
N LEU A 99 9.33 -9.43 8.45
CA LEU A 99 10.11 -10.65 8.72
C LEU A 99 10.81 -10.66 10.09
N ARG A 100 10.27 -9.93 11.08
CA ARG A 100 10.69 -9.97 12.48
C ARG A 100 9.51 -9.75 13.41
N GLN A 101 9.69 -10.02 14.70
CA GLN A 101 8.70 -9.64 15.71
C GLN A 101 8.73 -8.12 15.97
N PRO A 102 7.57 -7.47 16.20
CA PRO A 102 7.53 -6.09 16.62
C PRO A 102 8.09 -5.96 18.04
N THR A 103 8.77 -4.85 18.30
CA THR A 103 9.12 -4.43 19.66
C THR A 103 7.85 -4.06 20.43
N HIS A 104 7.95 -4.02 21.77
CA HIS A 104 6.80 -3.64 22.60
C HIS A 104 6.26 -2.24 22.26
N ARG A 105 7.15 -1.30 21.94
CA ARG A 105 6.79 0.06 21.54
C ARG A 105 6.05 0.10 20.20
N GLU A 106 6.55 -0.64 19.20
CA GLU A 106 5.89 -0.72 17.88
C GLU A 106 4.50 -1.34 17.98
N LEU A 107 4.36 -2.40 18.78
CA LEU A 107 3.07 -3.04 19.01
C LEU A 107 2.07 -2.06 19.63
N MET A 108 2.46 -1.35 20.70
CA MET A 108 1.60 -0.35 21.33
C MET A 108 1.16 0.76 20.35
N ILE A 109 2.08 1.26 19.52
CA ILE A 109 1.75 2.31 18.53
C ILE A 109 0.74 1.80 17.50
N LEU A 110 0.89 0.55 17.02
CA LEU A 110 -0.04 -0.04 16.06
C LEU A 110 -1.41 -0.35 16.67
N GLU A 111 -1.45 -0.76 17.94
CA GLU A 111 -2.70 -0.96 18.68
C GLU A 111 -3.44 0.36 18.91
N GLN A 112 -2.70 1.42 19.24
CA GLN A 112 -3.25 2.77 19.36
C GLN A 112 -3.81 3.24 18.02
N LEU A 113 -3.05 3.11 16.93
CA LEU A 113 -3.50 3.45 15.58
C LEU A 113 -4.77 2.69 15.19
N LEU A 114 -4.84 1.39 15.49
CA LEU A 114 -6.03 0.57 15.23
C LEU A 114 -7.24 1.11 16.00
N THR A 115 -7.06 1.44 17.28
CA THR A 115 -8.12 1.95 18.15
C THR A 115 -8.64 3.29 17.64
N GLU A 116 -7.75 4.26 17.39
CA GLU A 116 -8.10 5.60 16.90
C GLU A 116 -8.82 5.53 15.53
N THR A 117 -8.33 4.70 14.62
CA THR A 117 -8.95 4.56 13.29
C THR A 117 -10.29 3.84 13.36
N ARG A 118 -10.43 2.82 14.21
CA ARG A 118 -11.71 2.12 14.45
C ARG A 118 -12.76 3.07 15.03
N GLU A 119 -12.39 3.89 16.01
CA GLU A 119 -13.26 4.92 16.59
C GLU A 119 -13.66 5.96 15.55
N GLY A 120 -12.69 6.48 14.79
CA GLY A 120 -12.94 7.45 13.72
C GLY A 120 -13.89 6.92 12.65
N TYR A 121 -13.72 5.68 12.19
CA TYR A 121 -14.62 5.07 11.21
C TYR A 121 -15.97 4.66 11.81
N SER A 122 -16.06 4.43 13.12
CA SER A 122 -17.33 4.20 13.80
C SER A 122 -18.16 5.49 13.89
N GLY A 123 -17.51 6.64 14.10
CA GLY A 123 -18.16 7.96 14.06
C GLY A 123 -18.53 8.43 12.65
N GLU A 124 -17.70 8.11 11.65
CA GLU A 124 -17.89 8.49 10.25
C GLU A 124 -17.76 7.27 9.32
N PRO A 125 -18.78 6.40 9.23
CA PRO A 125 -18.71 5.14 8.48
C PRO A 125 -18.53 5.34 6.97
N GLU A 126 -18.96 6.49 6.43
CA GLU A 126 -18.80 6.83 5.01
C GLU A 126 -17.32 6.86 4.59
N ARG A 127 -16.43 7.39 5.44
CA ARG A 127 -14.98 7.44 5.16
C ARG A 127 -14.35 6.06 5.09
N GLY A 128 -14.83 5.14 5.93
CA GLY A 128 -14.40 3.74 5.89
C GLY A 128 -14.83 3.07 4.59
N GLN A 129 -16.08 3.31 4.14
CA GLN A 129 -16.59 2.77 2.90
C GLN A 129 -15.85 3.31 1.66
N GLU A 130 -15.51 4.60 1.64
CA GLU A 130 -14.71 5.19 0.55
C GLU A 130 -13.34 4.52 0.44
N LEU A 131 -12.66 4.32 1.56
CA LEU A 131 -11.35 3.63 1.58
C LEU A 131 -11.46 2.19 1.09
N VAL A 132 -12.51 1.47 1.49
CA VAL A 132 -12.74 0.06 1.11
C VAL A 132 -13.04 -0.08 -0.39
N LYS A 133 -13.60 0.95 -1.03
CA LYS A 133 -13.89 0.98 -2.47
C LYS A 133 -12.67 1.25 -3.35
N VAL A 134 -11.51 1.56 -2.77
CA VAL A 134 -10.29 1.82 -3.55
C VAL A 134 -9.73 0.51 -4.11
N GLY A 135 -9.51 0.52 -5.42
CA GLY A 135 -9.00 -0.62 -6.19
C GLY A 135 -10.05 -1.26 -7.11
N LEU A 136 -9.64 -2.30 -7.81
CA LEU A 136 -10.49 -3.14 -8.67
C LEU A 136 -10.85 -4.49 -8.00
N ASN A 137 -10.07 -4.94 -7.01
CA ASN A 137 -10.27 -6.21 -6.31
C ASN A 137 -11.45 -6.11 -5.32
N GLN A 138 -12.23 -7.18 -5.18
CA GLN A 138 -13.39 -7.28 -4.29
C GLN A 138 -13.10 -8.02 -2.97
N ALA A 139 -11.82 -8.28 -2.66
CA ALA A 139 -11.43 -8.99 -1.43
C ALA A 139 -11.99 -8.32 -0.16
N GLY A 140 -12.51 -9.10 0.79
CA GLY A 140 -12.99 -8.55 2.07
C GLY A 140 -14.36 -7.89 2.03
N GLU A 141 -15.14 -8.00 0.95
CA GLU A 141 -16.54 -7.50 0.89
C GLU A 141 -17.44 -8.05 2.02
N LYS A 142 -17.10 -9.22 2.57
CA LYS A 142 -17.82 -9.84 3.69
C LYS A 142 -17.44 -9.27 5.06
N CYS A 143 -16.34 -8.51 5.15
CA CYS A 143 -15.88 -7.91 6.39
C CYS A 143 -16.67 -6.62 6.67
N PRO A 144 -16.96 -6.30 7.95
CA PRO A 144 -17.54 -5.01 8.31
C PRO A 144 -16.68 -3.86 7.77
N PRO A 145 -17.24 -2.86 7.07
CA PRO A 145 -16.46 -1.77 6.45
C PRO A 145 -15.60 -0.99 7.45
N VAL A 146 -16.09 -0.83 8.69
CA VAL A 146 -15.37 -0.16 9.78
C VAL A 146 -14.10 -0.93 10.16
N GLU A 147 -14.23 -2.25 10.40
CA GLU A 147 -13.08 -3.11 10.72
C GLU A 147 -12.10 -3.17 9.55
N LEU A 148 -12.61 -3.38 8.34
CA LEU A 148 -11.75 -3.45 7.16
C LEU A 148 -11.01 -2.13 6.94
N GLY A 149 -11.67 -0.99 7.11
CA GLY A 149 -11.04 0.33 7.04
C GLY A 149 -9.96 0.53 8.09
N ALA A 150 -10.23 0.21 9.35
CA ALA A 150 -9.27 0.34 10.45
C ALA A 150 -8.02 -0.54 10.24
N TRP A 151 -8.20 -1.81 9.88
CA TRP A 151 -7.09 -2.71 9.55
C TRP A 151 -6.35 -2.32 8.27
N THR A 152 -7.05 -1.70 7.30
CA THR A 152 -6.39 -1.12 6.12
C THR A 152 -5.46 0.03 6.52
N ALA A 153 -5.84 0.88 7.48
CA ALA A 153 -4.98 1.95 7.97
C ALA A 153 -3.71 1.41 8.65
N VAL A 154 -3.84 0.40 9.52
CA VAL A 154 -2.68 -0.29 10.13
C VAL A 154 -1.78 -0.91 9.05
N THR A 155 -2.37 -1.59 8.06
CA THR A 155 -1.60 -2.21 6.99
C THR A 155 -0.89 -1.19 6.10
N ARG A 156 -1.53 -0.05 5.80
CA ARG A 156 -0.89 1.06 5.08
C ARG A 156 0.32 1.60 5.84
N ALA A 157 0.24 1.71 7.16
CA ALA A 157 1.38 2.10 7.98
C ALA A 157 2.53 1.08 7.87
N LEU A 158 2.23 -0.22 7.96
CA LEU A 158 3.23 -1.30 7.79
C LEU A 158 3.90 -1.27 6.41
N PHE A 159 3.11 -1.10 5.34
CA PHE A 159 3.63 -1.07 3.96
C PHE A 159 4.49 0.16 3.67
N ASN A 160 4.28 1.25 4.41
CA ASN A 160 5.06 2.48 4.27
C ASN A 160 6.31 2.51 5.17
N LEU A 161 6.58 1.45 5.94
CA LEU A 161 7.82 1.33 6.71
C LEU A 161 9.03 1.19 5.78
N HIS A 162 10.11 1.85 6.15
CA HIS A 162 11.38 1.77 5.42
C HIS A 162 11.92 0.34 5.30
N GLU A 163 11.72 -0.47 6.35
CA GLU A 163 12.09 -1.90 6.41
C GLU A 163 11.30 -2.77 5.42
N THR A 164 10.09 -2.35 5.04
CA THR A 164 9.27 -3.05 4.05
C THR A 164 9.75 -2.76 2.62
N ILE A 165 10.16 -1.52 2.39
CA ILE A 165 10.50 -1.01 1.06
C ILE A 165 11.95 -1.37 0.68
N THR A 166 12.85 -1.34 1.66
CA THR A 166 14.29 -1.54 1.44
C THR A 166 14.77 -2.83 2.08
N ARG A 167 15.61 -3.57 1.36
CA ARG A 167 16.38 -4.70 1.90
C ARG A 167 17.85 -4.31 1.93
N TYR A 168 18.48 -4.50 3.07
CA TYR A 168 19.91 -4.26 3.31
C TYR A 168 20.69 -5.56 3.22
#